data_AF-A0ABD0REV4-F1
#
_entry.id   AF-A0ABD0REV4-F1
#
_cell.length_a   1.000
_cell.length_b   1.000
_cell.length_c   1.000
_cell.angle_alpha   90.00
_cell.angle_beta   90.00
_cell.angle_gamma   90.00
#
_symmetry.space_group_name_H-M   'P 1'
#
loop_
_entity.id
_entity.type
_entity.pdbx_description
1 polymer ?
#
loop_
_entity_poly.entity_id
_entity_poly.type
_entity_poly.pdbx_seq_one_letter_code
_entity_poly.pdbx_strand_id
1 'polypeptide(L)'
;VYDKRGHLCPFDSGLIEKNVELYFSCAVKPIYDDNPCMDGGVPAKKLGPINAWWITGFDGGEKALIGFTTAFADYILMDPSEEYSPIFALMQEKIYMSKIVVEFLQKNQDATYEDLLNKIETTVPPAGLNFNRFTEDTLLRHAQFVVEQVESYDEAGDSDEQPIIITPCMRDLIKLAGVTLGK
;
A
#
# COMPACT_ATOMS: atom_id res chain seq x y z
N VAL A 1 5.69 7.85 11.71
CA VAL A 1 7.07 7.58 11.21
C VAL A 1 7.84 8.87 11.18
N TYR A 2 9.14 8.87 11.51
CA TYR A 2 9.95 10.07 11.61
C TYR A 2 11.44 9.83 11.33
N ASP A 3 12.15 10.88 10.93
CA ASP A 3 13.60 10.86 10.70
C ASP A 3 14.41 10.90 12.02
N LYS A 4 15.75 10.85 11.92
CA LYS A 4 16.66 10.96 13.09
C LYS A 4 16.51 12.26 13.89
N ARG A 5 15.93 13.30 13.30
CA ARG A 5 15.72 14.63 13.91
C ARG A 5 14.31 14.80 14.48
N GLY A 6 13.43 13.80 14.30
CA GLY A 6 12.06 13.80 14.82
C GLY A 6 11.03 14.45 13.89
N HIS A 7 11.38 14.78 12.64
CA HIS A 7 10.38 15.25 11.68
C HIS A 7 9.50 14.09 11.22
N LEU A 8 8.19 14.28 11.18
CA LEU A 8 7.29 13.29 10.60
C LEU A 8 7.59 13.15 9.09
N CYS A 9 7.74 11.91 8.62
CA CYS A 9 8.14 11.63 7.24
C CYS A 9 7.21 10.59 6.60
N PRO A 10 6.83 10.77 5.32
CA PRO A 10 6.19 9.72 4.53
C PRO A 10 7.18 8.60 4.24
N PHE A 11 6.77 7.35 4.47
CA PHE A 11 7.61 6.19 4.15
C PHE A 11 7.50 5.74 2.68
N ASP A 12 6.45 6.16 1.96
CA ASP A 12 6.17 5.84 0.55
C ASP A 12 6.86 6.80 -0.45
N SER A 13 7.92 7.49 -0.02
CA SER A 13 8.57 8.57 -0.79
C SER A 13 9.93 8.20 -1.38
N GLY A 14 10.31 6.92 -1.33
CA GLY A 14 11.62 6.46 -1.79
C GLY A 14 12.75 6.65 -0.77
N LEU A 15 12.44 7.08 0.46
CA LEU A 15 13.43 7.36 1.49
C LEU A 15 14.07 6.07 2.02
N ILE A 16 13.27 5.04 2.26
CA ILE A 16 13.74 3.74 2.77
C ILE A 16 14.65 3.08 1.74
N GLU A 17 14.25 3.10 0.47
CA GLU A 17 14.97 2.55 -0.69
C GLU A 17 16.31 3.29 -0.93
N LYS A 18 16.39 4.56 -0.54
CA LYS A 18 17.65 5.36 -0.53
C LYS A 18 18.48 5.18 0.74
N ASN A 19 18.18 4.18 1.57
CA ASN A 19 18.83 3.91 2.85
C ASN A 19 18.76 5.09 3.84
N VAL A 20 17.71 5.93 3.74
CA VAL A 20 17.43 6.93 4.77
C VAL A 20 16.74 6.24 5.93
N GLU A 21 17.41 6.23 7.08
CA GLU A 21 16.87 5.61 8.29
C GLU A 21 15.65 6.37 8.82
N LEU A 22 14.48 5.77 8.65
CA LEU A 22 13.22 6.19 9.26
C LEU A 22 12.90 5.30 10.47
N TYR A 23 12.35 5.89 11.52
CA TYR A 23 11.93 5.21 12.75
C TYR A 23 10.44 5.40 12.97
N PHE A 24 9.88 4.63 13.89
CA PHE A 24 8.48 4.79 14.29
C PHE A 24 8.28 4.56 15.79
N SER A 25 7.15 5.03 16.29
CA SER A 25 6.65 4.82 17.64
C SER A 25 5.20 4.39 17.54
N CYS A 26 4.76 3.50 18.42
CA CYS A 26 3.39 2.95 18.42
C CYS A 26 3.09 2.28 19.77
N ALA A 27 1.84 1.80 19.93
CA ALA A 27 1.55 0.73 20.88
C ALA A 27 1.60 -0.60 20.14
N VAL A 28 2.49 -1.50 20.56
CA VAL A 28 2.62 -2.83 19.95
C VAL A 28 1.57 -3.76 20.55
N LYS A 29 0.81 -4.43 19.70
CA LYS A 29 -0.25 -5.39 20.08
C LYS A 29 0.05 -6.78 19.52
N PRO A 30 -0.47 -7.86 20.13
CA PRO A 30 -0.36 -9.20 19.55
C PRO A 30 -1.02 -9.29 18.17
N ILE A 31 -0.49 -10.14 17.29
CA ILE A 31 -0.92 -10.26 15.89
C ILE A 31 -2.41 -10.59 15.69
N TYR A 32 -3.04 -11.21 16.68
CA TYR A 32 -4.46 -11.60 16.63
C TYR A 32 -5.42 -10.52 17.14
N ASP A 33 -4.90 -9.39 17.64
CA ASP A 33 -5.71 -8.30 18.19
C ASP A 33 -6.08 -7.31 17.07
N ASP A 34 -7.37 -7.19 16.79
CA ASP A 34 -7.95 -6.35 15.73
C ASP A 34 -8.44 -4.99 16.23
N ASN A 35 -8.37 -4.72 17.54
CA ASN A 35 -8.78 -3.45 18.13
C ASN A 35 -7.68 -2.39 17.96
N PRO A 36 -7.90 -1.30 17.19
CA PRO A 36 -6.88 -0.28 16.98
C PRO A 36 -6.65 0.64 18.19
N CYS A 37 -7.47 0.51 19.24
CA CYS A 37 -7.27 1.27 20.47
C CYS A 37 -5.91 0.95 21.11
N MET A 38 -5.36 1.97 21.79
CA MET A 38 -4.11 1.86 22.54
C MET A 38 -4.21 0.88 23.73
N ASP A 39 -5.43 0.52 24.15
CA ASP A 39 -5.68 -0.39 25.26
C ASP A 39 -5.05 -1.77 24.99
N GLY A 40 -4.32 -2.28 25.99
CA GLY A 40 -3.60 -3.55 25.91
C GLY A 40 -2.33 -3.52 25.07
N GLY A 41 -2.02 -2.40 24.42
CA GLY A 41 -0.77 -2.22 23.68
C GLY A 41 0.42 -1.89 24.57
N VAL A 42 1.62 -2.32 24.16
CA VAL A 42 2.89 -1.98 24.81
C VAL A 42 3.48 -0.74 24.12
N PRO A 43 3.54 0.44 24.79
CA PRO A 43 4.11 1.63 24.18
C PRO A 43 5.58 1.43 23.85
N ALA A 44 5.94 1.68 22.60
CA ALA A 44 7.29 1.56 22.09
C ALA A 44 7.67 2.81 21.32
N LYS A 45 8.94 3.22 21.45
CA LYS A 45 9.48 4.40 20.78
C LYS A 45 10.80 4.08 20.11
N LYS A 46 11.08 4.79 19.02
CA LYS A 46 12.33 4.64 18.25
C LYS A 46 12.53 3.19 17.77
N LEU A 47 11.43 2.55 17.37
CA LEU A 47 11.47 1.28 16.65
C LEU A 47 12.06 1.51 15.26
N GLY A 48 12.79 0.52 14.75
CA GLY A 48 13.48 0.58 13.47
C GLY A 48 15.01 0.58 13.57
N PRO A 49 15.73 1.07 12.55
CA PRO A 49 15.19 1.69 11.33
C PRO A 49 14.29 0.72 10.54
N ILE A 50 13.35 1.28 9.78
CA ILE A 50 12.51 0.53 8.85
C ILE A 50 13.42 0.05 7.71
N ASN A 51 13.56 -1.27 7.56
CA ASN A 51 14.38 -1.89 6.52
C ASN A 51 13.58 -2.06 5.23
N ALA A 52 12.31 -2.43 5.37
CA ALA A 52 11.38 -2.54 4.25
C ALA A 52 9.97 -2.21 4.75
N TRP A 53 9.11 -1.81 3.82
CA TRP A 53 7.68 -1.70 4.03
C TRP A 53 6.97 -2.40 2.88
N TRP A 54 5.79 -2.95 3.14
CA TRP A 54 5.06 -3.75 2.15
C TRP A 54 3.55 -3.62 2.34
N ILE A 55 2.81 -4.01 1.30
CA ILE A 55 1.35 -4.12 1.33
C ILE A 55 1.00 -5.62 1.27
N THR A 56 0.02 -6.05 2.07
CA THR A 56 -0.59 -7.38 1.96
C THR A 56 -2.11 -7.29 2.14
N GLY A 57 -2.77 -8.45 2.13
CA GLY A 57 -4.23 -8.54 2.24
C GLY A 57 -4.93 -8.29 0.92
N PHE A 58 -4.39 -8.84 -0.19
CA PHE A 58 -5.04 -8.91 -1.50
C PHE A 58 -5.98 -10.13 -1.57
N ASP A 59 -6.88 -10.27 -0.60
CA ASP A 59 -7.73 -11.44 -0.38
C ASP A 59 -9.23 -11.16 -0.65
N GLY A 60 -9.58 -9.96 -1.09
CA GLY A 60 -10.95 -9.48 -1.23
C GLY A 60 -11.59 -8.97 0.06
N GLY A 61 -10.84 -8.92 1.17
CA GLY A 61 -11.26 -8.28 2.43
C GLY A 61 -11.28 -6.76 2.33
N GLU A 62 -11.90 -6.09 3.31
CA GLU A 62 -12.09 -4.64 3.29
C GLU A 62 -10.79 -3.84 3.47
N LYS A 63 -9.84 -4.36 4.24
CA LYS A 63 -8.63 -3.61 4.62
C LYS A 63 -7.43 -4.02 3.77
N ALA A 64 -6.75 -3.03 3.22
CA ALA A 64 -5.36 -3.22 2.81
C ALA A 64 -4.49 -3.17 4.07
N LEU A 65 -3.58 -4.13 4.21
CA LEU A 65 -2.69 -4.24 5.35
C LEU A 65 -1.31 -3.71 4.97
N ILE A 66 -0.73 -2.89 5.84
CA ILE A 66 0.61 -2.33 5.64
C ILE A 66 1.53 -2.94 6.67
N GLY A 67 2.69 -3.40 6.24
CA GLY A 67 3.72 -3.96 7.11
C GLY A 67 4.99 -3.13 7.12
N PHE A 68 5.66 -3.09 8.27
CA PHE A 68 7.05 -2.66 8.39
C PHE A 68 7.91 -3.83 8.82
N THR A 69 9.04 -4.01 8.14
CA THR A 69 10.10 -4.93 8.52
C THR A 69 11.25 -4.15 9.15
N THR A 70 11.72 -4.63 10.30
CA THR A 70 12.92 -4.12 10.99
C THR A 70 13.94 -5.24 11.12
N ALA A 71 15.09 -4.98 11.74
CA ALA A 71 16.05 -6.03 12.07
C ALA A 71 15.54 -7.05 13.12
N PHE A 72 14.43 -6.77 13.79
CA PHE A 72 13.96 -7.54 14.95
C PHE A 72 12.62 -8.23 14.74
N ALA A 73 11.70 -7.58 14.03
CA ALA A 73 10.34 -8.05 13.83
C ALA A 73 9.67 -7.36 12.64
N ASP A 74 8.57 -7.97 12.20
CA ASP A 74 7.57 -7.39 11.32
C ASP A 74 6.39 -6.83 12.12
N TYR A 75 5.85 -5.71 11.66
CA TYR A 75 4.76 -4.99 12.32
C TYR A 75 3.65 -4.71 11.31
N ILE A 76 2.45 -5.23 11.54
CA ILE A 76 1.26 -4.86 10.77
C ILE A 76 0.67 -3.58 11.38
N LEU A 77 0.46 -2.57 10.54
CA LEU A 77 -0.05 -1.28 10.96
C LEU A 77 -1.58 -1.33 11.12
N MET A 78 -2.05 -0.61 12.14
CA MET A 78 -3.47 -0.36 12.39
C MET A 78 -3.74 1.13 12.13
N ASP A 79 -4.30 1.85 13.10
CA ASP A 79 -4.59 3.28 12.95
C ASP A 79 -3.34 4.15 13.20
N PRO A 80 -3.17 5.24 12.42
CA PRO A 80 -2.11 6.22 12.66
C PRO A 80 -2.43 7.05 13.91
N SER A 81 -1.39 7.56 14.57
CA SER A 81 -1.56 8.65 15.55
C SER A 81 -2.18 9.89 14.90
N GLU A 82 -2.90 10.71 15.66
CA GLU A 82 -3.53 11.94 15.19
C GLU A 82 -2.56 12.84 14.38
N GLU A 83 -1.34 13.04 14.89
CA GLU A 83 -0.31 13.85 14.23
C GLU A 83 0.17 13.29 12.88
N TYR A 84 0.13 11.97 12.72
CA TYR A 84 0.62 11.28 11.51
C TYR A 84 -0.51 10.97 10.51
N SER A 85 -1.76 11.08 10.95
CA SER A 85 -2.96 10.78 10.15
C SER A 85 -2.99 11.50 8.79
N PRO A 86 -2.65 12.79 8.66
CA PRO A 86 -2.65 13.46 7.36
C PRO A 86 -1.64 12.87 6.36
N ILE A 87 -0.46 12.45 6.84
CA ILE A 87 0.57 11.82 6.00
C ILE A 87 0.11 10.42 5.60
N PHE A 88 -0.45 9.66 6.55
CA PHE A 88 -0.93 8.30 6.33
C PHE A 88 -2.10 8.25 5.34
N ALA A 89 -3.02 9.21 5.42
CA ALA A 89 -4.19 9.29 4.54
C ALA A 89 -3.83 9.43 3.05
N LEU A 90 -2.78 10.20 2.73
CA LEU A 90 -2.30 10.36 1.34
C LEU A 90 -1.80 9.04 0.75
N MET A 91 -1.15 8.23 1.58
CA MET A 91 -0.65 6.94 1.17
C MET A 91 -1.79 5.90 1.11
N GLN A 92 -2.78 5.96 2.00
CA GLN A 92 -3.94 5.05 1.94
C GLN A 92 -4.66 5.12 0.59
N GLU A 93 -4.79 6.29 -0.04
CA GLU A 93 -5.37 6.41 -1.38
C GLU A 93 -4.65 5.53 -2.42
N LYS A 94 -3.31 5.59 -2.43
CA LYS A 94 -2.47 4.81 -3.35
C LYS A 94 -2.55 3.31 -3.09
N ILE A 95 -2.58 2.94 -1.81
CA ILE A 95 -2.64 1.56 -1.36
C ILE A 95 -3.96 0.91 -1.73
N TYR A 96 -5.08 1.59 -1.49
CA TYR A 96 -6.39 1.07 -1.86
C TYR A 96 -6.56 1.01 -3.38
N MET A 97 -6.01 1.97 -4.14
CA MET A 97 -5.98 1.87 -5.59
C MET A 97 -5.21 0.61 -6.05
N SER A 98 -4.04 0.36 -5.46
CA SER A 98 -3.23 -0.81 -5.77
C SER A 98 -3.95 -2.12 -5.42
N LYS A 99 -4.64 -2.18 -4.26
CA LYS A 99 -5.47 -3.33 -3.87
C LYS A 99 -6.57 -3.61 -4.87
N ILE A 100 -7.32 -2.59 -5.31
CA ILE A 100 -8.38 -2.76 -6.31
C ILE A 100 -7.82 -3.35 -7.60
N VAL A 101 -6.69 -2.83 -8.07
CA VAL A 101 -6.04 -3.27 -9.31
C VAL A 101 -5.56 -4.72 -9.20
N VAL A 102 -4.80 -5.05 -8.16
CA VAL A 102 -4.26 -6.40 -7.94
C VAL A 102 -5.40 -7.42 -7.82
N GLU A 103 -6.39 -7.17 -6.95
CA GLU A 103 -7.51 -8.10 -6.74
C GLU A 103 -8.40 -8.27 -7.98
N PHE A 104 -8.54 -7.21 -8.77
CA PHE A 104 -9.27 -7.27 -10.02
C PHE A 104 -8.55 -8.15 -11.04
N LEU A 105 -7.24 -7.95 -11.23
CA LEU A 105 -6.45 -8.67 -12.23
C LEU A 105 -6.20 -10.13 -11.86
N GLN A 106 -6.08 -10.45 -10.57
CA GLN A 106 -6.06 -11.83 -10.08
C GLN A 106 -7.26 -12.64 -10.59
N LYS A 107 -8.43 -12.00 -10.69
CA LYS A 107 -9.70 -12.66 -11.07
C LYS A 107 -10.03 -12.50 -12.55
N ASN A 108 -9.42 -11.52 -13.24
CA ASN A 108 -9.79 -11.12 -14.59
C ASN A 108 -8.54 -10.81 -15.45
N GLN A 109 -7.73 -11.83 -15.76
CA GLN A 109 -6.46 -11.65 -16.49
C GLN A 109 -6.64 -11.13 -17.93
N ASP A 110 -7.77 -11.42 -18.56
CA ASP A 110 -8.11 -10.95 -19.91
C ASP A 110 -8.88 -9.61 -19.92
N ALA A 111 -9.06 -8.99 -18.75
CA ALA A 111 -9.81 -7.74 -18.66
C ALA A 111 -9.16 -6.60 -19.44
N THR A 112 -10.02 -5.70 -19.93
CA THR A 112 -9.60 -4.47 -20.60
C THR A 112 -9.35 -3.36 -19.58
N TYR A 113 -8.71 -2.28 -20.02
CA TYR A 113 -8.57 -1.07 -19.21
C TYR A 113 -9.94 -0.50 -18.79
N GLU A 114 -10.92 -0.50 -19.68
CA GLU A 114 -12.29 -0.06 -19.40
C GLU A 114 -12.97 -0.90 -18.31
N ASP A 115 -12.74 -2.21 -18.29
CA ASP A 115 -13.28 -3.09 -17.23
C ASP A 115 -12.68 -2.73 -15.86
N LEU A 116 -11.38 -2.43 -15.82
CA LEU A 116 -10.71 -1.95 -14.60
C LEU A 116 -11.28 -0.60 -14.16
N LEU A 117 -11.48 0.35 -15.08
CA LEU A 117 -12.08 1.65 -14.75
C LEU A 117 -13.48 1.49 -14.17
N ASN A 118 -14.32 0.67 -14.79
CA ASN A 118 -15.64 0.34 -14.27
C ASN A 118 -15.56 -0.26 -12.86
N LYS A 119 -14.59 -1.13 -12.60
CA LYS A 119 -14.36 -1.70 -11.26
C LYS A 119 -13.94 -0.62 -10.25
N ILE A 120 -13.05 0.30 -10.62
CA ILE A 120 -12.58 1.38 -9.76
C ILE A 120 -13.73 2.32 -9.40
N GLU A 121 -14.51 2.77 -10.38
CA GLU A 121 -15.60 3.74 -10.18
C GLU A 121 -16.78 3.17 -9.38
N THR A 122 -16.99 1.86 -9.46
CA THR A 122 -18.03 1.16 -8.69
C THR A 122 -17.58 0.73 -7.30
N THR A 123 -16.29 0.85 -7.00
CA THR A 123 -15.75 0.51 -5.67
C THR A 123 -16.03 1.63 -4.68
N VAL A 124 -16.64 1.27 -3.55
CA VAL A 124 -16.89 2.20 -2.45
C VAL A 124 -15.61 2.34 -1.62
N PRO A 125 -15.09 3.56 -1.42
CA PRO A 125 -13.97 3.78 -0.52
C PRO A 125 -14.27 3.27 0.90
N PRO A 126 -13.30 2.62 1.56
CA PRO A 126 -13.39 2.29 2.97
C PRO A 126 -13.75 3.49 3.83
N ALA A 127 -14.52 3.24 4.90
CA ALA A 127 -14.89 4.27 5.86
C ALA A 127 -13.63 4.88 6.51
N GLY A 128 -13.63 6.20 6.68
CA GLY A 128 -12.52 6.95 7.30
C GLY A 128 -11.50 7.51 6.31
N LEU A 129 -11.63 7.23 5.00
CA LEU A 129 -10.86 7.89 3.96
C LEU A 129 -11.53 9.21 3.54
N ASN A 130 -10.73 10.25 3.31
CA ASN A 130 -11.20 11.60 3.00
C ASN A 130 -11.63 11.81 1.53
N PHE A 131 -11.83 10.74 0.76
CA PHE A 131 -12.24 10.82 -0.63
C PHE A 131 -13.54 10.04 -0.87
N ASN A 132 -14.42 10.64 -1.67
CA ASN A 132 -15.78 10.13 -1.86
C ASN A 132 -15.86 9.01 -2.90
N ARG A 133 -14.93 8.99 -3.87
CA ARG A 133 -14.88 8.03 -4.97
C ARG A 133 -13.46 7.91 -5.52
N PHE A 134 -13.14 6.73 -6.03
CA PHE A 134 -11.99 6.55 -6.92
C PHE A 134 -12.39 6.87 -8.36
N THR A 135 -11.45 7.40 -9.13
CA THR A 135 -11.63 7.80 -10.53
C THR A 135 -10.44 7.38 -11.37
N GLU A 136 -10.58 7.41 -12.69
CA GLU A 136 -9.47 7.26 -13.64
C GLU A 136 -8.32 8.24 -13.34
N ASP A 137 -8.65 9.50 -13.01
CA ASP A 137 -7.66 10.52 -12.66
C ASP A 137 -6.84 10.13 -11.41
N THR A 138 -7.47 9.53 -10.38
CA THR A 138 -6.73 9.00 -9.22
C THR A 138 -5.84 7.82 -9.61
N LEU A 139 -6.29 6.94 -10.50
CA LEU A 139 -5.49 5.81 -11.01
C LEU A 139 -4.26 6.33 -11.76
N LEU A 140 -4.45 7.25 -12.72
CA LEU A 140 -3.37 7.80 -13.54
C LEU A 140 -2.36 8.61 -12.70
N ARG A 141 -2.83 9.38 -11.73
CA ARG A 141 -1.96 10.12 -10.79
C ARG A 141 -1.01 9.21 -10.03
N HIS A 142 -1.48 8.01 -9.66
CA HIS A 142 -0.73 7.05 -8.86
C HIS A 142 -0.20 5.87 -9.67
N ALA A 143 -0.27 5.93 -11.01
CA ALA A 143 0.01 4.79 -11.87
C ALA A 143 1.41 4.19 -11.67
N GLN A 144 2.43 5.02 -11.47
CA GLN A 144 3.79 4.55 -11.20
C GLN A 144 3.82 3.67 -9.94
N PHE A 145 3.18 4.12 -8.85
CA PHE A 145 3.11 3.37 -7.61
C PHE A 145 2.30 2.08 -7.77
N VAL A 146 1.14 2.16 -8.43
CA VAL A 146 0.26 1.00 -8.67
C VAL A 146 0.99 -0.07 -9.47
N VAL A 147 1.71 0.31 -10.53
CA VAL A 147 2.51 -0.61 -11.33
C VAL A 147 3.63 -1.24 -10.50
N GLU A 148 4.36 -0.46 -9.70
CA GLU A 148 5.40 -0.97 -8.80
C GLU A 148 4.82 -1.97 -7.78
N GLN A 149 3.60 -1.74 -7.28
CA GLN A 149 2.92 -2.70 -6.39
C GLN A 149 2.49 -3.98 -7.12
N VAL A 150 2.08 -3.88 -8.39
CA VAL A 150 1.76 -5.06 -9.22
C VAL A 150 3.02 -5.88 -9.53
N GLU A 151 4.14 -5.22 -9.84
CA GLU A 151 5.44 -5.88 -10.01
C GLU A 151 5.87 -6.59 -8.71
N SER A 152 5.82 -5.89 -7.57
CA SER A 152 6.16 -6.49 -6.27
C SER A 152 5.24 -7.65 -5.88
N TYR A 153 3.96 -7.61 -6.28
CA TYR A 153 3.04 -8.71 -6.08
C TYR A 153 3.45 -9.93 -6.91
N ASP A 154 3.74 -9.76 -8.20
CA ASP A 154 4.18 -10.83 -9.09
C ASP A 154 5.52 -11.45 -8.64
N GLU A 155 6.45 -10.64 -8.12
CA GLU A 155 7.73 -11.11 -7.58
C GLU A 155 7.58 -11.94 -6.30
N ALA A 156 6.55 -11.66 -5.50
CA ALA A 156 6.23 -12.40 -4.27
C ALA A 156 5.36 -13.64 -4.52
N GLY A 157 4.79 -13.78 -5.73
CA GLY A 157 3.96 -14.91 -6.12
C GLY A 157 4.74 -16.21 -6.35
N ASP A 158 4.03 -17.33 -6.34
CA ASP A 158 4.62 -18.64 -6.63
C ASP A 158 4.95 -18.77 -8.14
N SER A 159 5.97 -19.58 -8.46
CA SER A 159 6.50 -19.69 -9.84
C SER A 159 5.52 -20.25 -10.88
N ASP A 160 4.41 -20.84 -10.44
CA ASP A 160 3.33 -21.37 -11.28
C ASP A 160 2.15 -20.39 -11.46
N GLU A 161 2.15 -19.26 -10.75
CA GLU A 161 1.18 -18.19 -10.97
C GLU A 161 1.55 -17.38 -12.22
N GLN A 162 0.52 -17.02 -13.02
CA GLN A 162 0.75 -16.13 -14.16
C GLN A 162 0.88 -14.68 -13.68
N PRO A 163 1.96 -13.97 -14.06
CA PRO A 163 2.14 -12.58 -13.67
C PRO A 163 0.99 -11.70 -14.17
N ILE A 164 0.42 -10.87 -13.29
CA ILE A 164 -0.65 -9.95 -13.66
C ILE A 164 -0.12 -8.68 -14.35
N ILE A 165 1.18 -8.37 -14.23
CA ILE A 165 1.82 -7.23 -14.90
C ILE A 165 1.77 -7.33 -16.43
N ILE A 166 1.71 -8.56 -16.98
CA ILE A 166 1.69 -8.79 -18.43
C ILE A 166 0.28 -8.75 -19.03
N THR A 167 -0.77 -8.52 -18.23
CA THR A 167 -2.16 -8.47 -18.68
C THR A 167 -2.42 -7.30 -19.65
N PRO A 168 -3.42 -7.40 -20.56
CA PRO A 168 -3.73 -6.32 -21.50
C PRO A 168 -4.02 -4.98 -20.81
N CYS A 169 -4.82 -5.03 -19.75
CA CYS A 169 -5.15 -3.88 -18.90
C CYS A 169 -3.89 -3.17 -18.35
N MET A 170 -2.93 -3.92 -17.81
CA MET A 170 -1.70 -3.33 -17.27
C MET A 170 -0.83 -2.71 -18.36
N ARG A 171 -0.73 -3.34 -19.54
CA ARG A 171 0.00 -2.76 -20.68
C ARG A 171 -0.60 -1.42 -21.11
N ASP A 172 -1.92 -1.32 -21.14
CA ASP A 172 -2.62 -0.08 -21.46
C ASP A 172 -2.38 0.99 -20.39
N LEU A 173 -2.48 0.65 -19.10
CA LEU A 173 -2.18 1.56 -17.99
C LEU A 173 -0.73 2.09 -18.06
N ILE A 174 0.26 1.21 -18.25
CA ILE A 174 1.68 1.57 -18.37
C ILE A 174 1.89 2.54 -19.54
N LYS A 175 1.24 2.27 -20.68
CA LYS A 175 1.36 3.09 -21.89
C LYS A 175 0.69 4.45 -21.72
N LEU A 176 -0.50 4.50 -21.13
CA LEU A 176 -1.28 5.72 -20.93
C LEU A 176 -0.60 6.67 -19.93
N ALA A 177 -0.08 6.12 -18.82
CA ALA A 177 0.52 6.91 -17.75
C ALA A 177 2.03 7.18 -17.94
N GLY A 178 2.68 6.56 -18.95
CA GLY A 178 4.11 6.75 -19.20
C GLY A 178 5.01 6.20 -18.09
N VAL A 179 4.61 5.07 -17.50
CA VAL A 179 5.27 4.44 -16.35
C VAL A 179 6.62 3.81 -16.75
N THR A 180 7.61 3.88 -15.86
CA THR A 180 8.89 3.17 -15.98
C THR A 180 8.87 1.85 -15.21
N LEU A 181 9.24 0.74 -15.85
CA LEU A 181 9.33 -0.60 -15.25
C LEU A 181 10.76 -0.92 -14.78
N GLY A 182 10.88 -1.76 -13.74
CA GLY A 182 12.14 -2.40 -13.31
C GLY A 182 13.19 -1.46 -12.70
N LYS A 183 12.87 -0.77 -11.61
CA LYS A 183 13.83 0.05 -10.85
C LYS A 183 14.60 -0.74 -9.80
#